data_AF-A0A7C0YTP9-F1
#
_entry.id   AF-A0A7C0YTP9-F1
#
_cell.length_a   1.000
_cell.length_b   1.000
_cell.length_c   1.000
_cell.angle_alpha   90.00
_cell.angle_beta   90.00
_cell.angle_gamma   90.00
#
_symmetry.space_group_name_H-M   'P 1'
#
loop_
_entity.id
_entity.type
_entity.pdbx_description
1 polymer ?
#
loop_
_entity_poly.entity_id
_entity_poly.type
_entity_poly.pdbx_seq_one_letter_code
_entity_poly.pdbx_strand_id
1 'polypeptide(L)' 'KMLAKSNSYFVHIEDFVPHGSVFAVGVVDADKKIRCGDEVVAIHDDEVRAVGVAEMNGEEMVESVRGEAIKVRHYKK' A
#
# COMPACT_ATOMS: atom_id res chain seq x y z
N LYS A 1 -4.32 -12.75 -2.27
CA LYS A 1 -4.26 -13.16 -3.70
C LYS A 1 -5.41 -12.64 -4.56
N MET A 2 -6.63 -12.46 -4.02
CA MET A 2 -7.78 -12.01 -4.83
C MET A 2 -7.70 -10.53 -5.25
N LEU A 3 -7.28 -9.64 -4.33
CA LEU A 3 -7.20 -8.19 -4.57
C LEU A 3 -6.17 -7.79 -5.65
N ALA A 4 -4.98 -8.40 -5.64
CA ALA A 4 -3.95 -8.14 -6.65
C ALA A 4 -4.39 -8.50 -8.08
N LYS A 5 -5.30 -9.46 -8.24
CA LYS A 5 -5.82 -9.83 -9.57
C LYS A 5 -6.99 -8.97 -10.04
N SER A 6 -7.69 -8.29 -9.12
CA SER A 6 -8.85 -7.45 -9.45
C SER A 6 -8.51 -5.98 -9.70
N ASN A 7 -7.23 -5.60 -9.59
CA ASN A 7 -6.76 -4.22 -9.69
C ASN A 7 -7.57 -3.24 -8.80
N SER A 8 -7.87 -3.66 -7.57
CA SER A 8 -8.60 -2.88 -6.59
C SER A 8 -7.87 -2.94 -5.26
N TYR A 9 -7.89 -1.84 -4.50
CA TYR A 9 -7.22 -1.71 -3.20
C TYR A 9 -5.71 -2.00 -3.26
N PHE A 10 -5.08 -1.62 -4.37
CA PHE A 10 -3.63 -1.69 -4.54
C PHE A 10 -2.97 -0.39 -4.07
N VAL A 11 -1.73 -0.54 -3.61
CA VAL A 11 -0.81 0.58 -3.36
C VAL A 11 0.51 0.23 -4.01
N HIS A 12 0.89 0.98 -5.06
CA HIS A 12 2.21 0.87 -5.68
C HIS A 12 3.24 1.55 -4.80
N ILE A 13 4.31 0.82 -4.48
CA ILE A 13 5.43 1.30 -3.67
C ILE A 13 6.72 1.29 -4.47
N GLU A 14 7.70 2.08 -4.02
CA GLU A 14 9.08 1.97 -4.49
C GLU A 14 9.67 0.57 -4.23
N ASP A 15 10.85 0.29 -4.79
CA ASP A 15 11.46 -1.05 -4.72
C ASP A 15 12.04 -1.36 -3.33
N PHE A 16 11.18 -1.78 -2.40
CA PHE A 16 11.60 -2.28 -1.10
C PHE A 16 10.67 -3.38 -0.56
N VAL A 17 11.11 -4.06 0.51
CA VAL A 17 10.32 -5.04 1.25
C VAL A 17 9.88 -4.40 2.58
N PRO A 18 8.57 -4.20 2.81
CA PRO A 18 8.10 -3.52 4.02
C PRO A 18 8.27 -4.37 5.29
N HIS A 19 9.22 -3.99 6.15
CA HIS A 19 9.37 -4.58 7.49
C HIS A 19 8.66 -3.73 8.55
N GLY A 20 7.32 -3.76 8.55
CA GLY A 20 6.49 -3.14 9.60
C GLY A 20 5.43 -2.17 9.07
N SER A 21 5.85 -1.04 8.51
CA SER A 21 4.92 -0.03 7.96
C SER A 21 5.42 0.47 6.60
N VAL A 22 4.48 0.87 5.75
CA VAL A 22 4.77 1.64 4.54
C VAL A 22 4.47 3.09 4.85
N PHE A 23 5.45 3.97 4.64
CA PHE A 23 5.28 5.42 4.79
C PHE A 23 4.91 6.04 3.44
N ALA A 24 4.16 7.15 3.48
CA ALA A 24 3.67 7.83 2.28
C ALA A 24 4.79 8.22 1.29
N VAL A 25 5.98 8.55 1.79
CA VAL A 25 7.17 8.86 0.95
C VAL A 25 7.58 7.70 0.02
N GLY A 26 7.24 6.47 0.36
CA GLY A 26 7.53 5.29 -0.46
C GLY A 26 6.37 4.84 -1.34
N VAL A 27 5.26 5.59 -1.39
CA VAL A 27 4.09 5.30 -2.23
C VAL A 27 4.22 6.08 -3.54
N VAL A 28 4.02 5.37 -4.65
CA VAL A 28 4.09 5.91 -6.02
C VAL A 28 2.69 6.15 -6.59
N ASP A 29 1.75 5.24 -6.33
CA ASP A 29 0.36 5.33 -6.77
C ASP A 29 -0.53 4.49 -5.83
N ALA A 30 -1.83 4.80 -5.78
CA ALA A 30 -2.79 4.05 -4.99
C ALA A 30 -4.19 4.11 -5.60
N ASP A 31 -4.98 3.06 -5.39
CA ASP A 31 -6.39 3.06 -5.79
C ASP A 31 -7.16 4.16 -5.04
N LYS A 32 -7.73 5.12 -5.78
CA LYS A 32 -8.48 6.27 -5.25
C LYS A 32 -9.70 5.88 -4.40
N LYS A 33 -10.15 4.62 -4.49
CA LYS A 33 -11.24 4.09 -3.65
C LYS A 33 -10.82 3.78 -2.23
N ILE A 34 -9.52 3.64 -1.96
CA ILE A 34 -8.99 3.32 -0.63
C ILE A 34 -9.41 4.38 0.39
N ARG A 35 -9.89 3.91 1.53
CA ARG A 35 -10.19 4.69 2.74
C ARG A 35 -9.44 4.08 3.92
N CYS A 36 -9.23 4.89 4.96
CA CYS A 36 -8.62 4.44 6.20
C CYS A 36 -9.41 3.24 6.78
N GLY A 37 -8.70 2.19 7.19
CA GLY A 37 -9.28 0.94 7.67
C GLY A 37 -9.47 -0.14 6.60
N ASP A 38 -9.34 0.19 5.30
CA ASP A 38 -9.44 -0.81 4.24
C ASP A 38 -8.24 -1.76 4.23
N GLU A 39 -8.48 -3.02 3.86
CA GLU A 39 -7.40 -3.96 3.57
C GLU A 39 -6.79 -3.64 2.21
N VAL A 40 -5.47 -3.49 2.17
CA VAL A 40 -4.73 -3.10 0.98
C VAL A 40 -3.58 -4.06 0.68
N VAL A 41 -3.17 -4.08 -0.58
CA VAL A 41 -2.02 -4.85 -1.07
C VAL A 41 -0.95 -3.89 -1.56
N ALA A 42 0.23 -3.95 -0.94
CA ALA A 42 1.41 -3.21 -1.41
C ALA A 42 2.10 -4.02 -2.52
N ILE A 43 2.29 -3.38 -3.67
CA ILE A 43 2.87 -3.97 -4.89
C ILE A 43 4.03 -3.14 -5.40
N HIS A 44 5.05 -3.79 -5.92
CA HIS A 44 6.10 -3.19 -6.72
C HIS A 44 6.12 -3.91 -8.06
N ASP A 45 5.93 -3.18 -9.17
CA ASP A 45 5.55 -3.75 -10.47
C ASP A 45 4.39 -4.76 -10.32
N ASP A 46 4.58 -6.00 -10.77
CA ASP A 46 3.61 -7.10 -10.65
C ASP A 46 3.82 -7.96 -9.40
N GLU A 47 4.73 -7.58 -8.49
CA GLU A 47 5.05 -8.35 -7.29
C GLU A 47 4.33 -7.82 -6.05
N VAL A 48 3.58 -8.70 -5.39
CA VAL A 48 3.03 -8.43 -4.05
C VAL A 48 4.15 -8.48 -3.01
N ARG A 49 4.43 -7.33 -2.40
CA ARG A 49 5.45 -7.16 -1.35
C ARG A 49 4.84 -7.32 0.05
N ALA A 50 3.64 -6.79 0.27
CA ALA A 50 2.98 -6.86 1.57
C ALA A 50 1.46 -6.73 1.50
N VAL A 51 0.80 -7.04 2.61
CA VAL A 51 -0.62 -6.75 2.87
C VAL A 51 -0.78 -6.07 4.21
N GLY A 52 -1.75 -5.18 4.33
CA GLY A 52 -1.95 -4.40 5.55
C GLY A 52 -3.25 -3.62 5.54
N VAL A 53 -3.35 -2.70 6.49
CA VAL A 53 -4.50 -1.79 6.63
C VAL A 53 -4.09 -0.41 6.18
N ALA A 54 -4.92 0.25 5.39
CA ALA A 54 -4.73 1.63 5.00
C ALA A 54 -4.90 2.56 6.22
N GLU A 55 -3.91 3.40 6.46
CA GLU A 55 -3.96 4.47 7.48
C GLU A 55 -4.26 5.84 6.85
N MET A 56 -4.22 5.92 5.51
CA MET A 56 -4.56 7.09 4.70
C MET A 56 -5.57 6.71 3.62
N ASN A 57 -6.24 7.71 3.02
CA ASN A 57 -6.97 7.48 1.78
C ASN A 57 -6.00 7.44 0.58
N GLY A 58 -6.42 6.86 -0.55
CA GLY A 58 -5.51 6.66 -1.70
C GLY A 58 -4.89 7.95 -2.26
N GLU A 59 -5.63 9.06 -2.30
CA GLU A 59 -5.11 10.35 -2.80
C GLU A 59 -4.05 10.91 -1.84
N GLU A 60 -4.33 10.87 -0.54
CA GLU A 60 -3.40 11.31 0.51
C GLU A 60 -2.11 10.47 0.54
N MET A 61 -2.19 9.16 0.30
CA MET A 61 -1.01 8.29 0.22
C MET A 61 -0.01 8.75 -0.85
N VAL A 62 -0.50 9.29 -1.97
CA VAL A 62 0.33 9.72 -3.11
C VAL A 62 0.82 11.16 -2.93
N GLU A 63 -0.02 12.06 -2.40
CA GLU A 63 0.33 13.49 -2.26
C GLU A 63 1.21 13.80 -1.05
N SER A 64 1.22 12.91 -0.04
CA SER A 64 1.93 13.15 1.22
C SER A 64 3.36 12.62 1.19
N VAL A 65 4.32 13.43 1.65
CA VAL A 65 5.72 13.00 1.85
C VAL A 65 6.01 12.47 3.25
N ARG A 66 4.99 12.37 4.12
CA ARG A 66 5.13 11.98 5.53
C ARG A 66 3.87 11.26 6.02
N GLY A 67 4.06 10.46 7.08
CA GLY A 67 2.99 9.70 7.73
C GLY A 67 2.94 8.23 7.28
N GLU A 68 2.31 7.41 8.10
CA GLU A 68 2.11 5.98 7.83
C GLU A 68 0.96 5.82 6.84
N ALA A 69 1.23 5.21 5.68
CA ALA A 69 0.25 4.94 4.64
C ALA A 69 -0.40 3.56 4.83
N ILE A 70 0.42 2.56 5.16
CA ILE A 70 -0.05 1.18 5.39
C ILE A 70 0.58 0.63 6.66
N LYS A 71 -0.28 0.16 7.56
CA LYS A 71 0.13 -0.67 8.68
C LYS A 71 0.22 -2.13 8.22
N VAL A 72 1.44 -2.63 8.02
CA VAL A 72 1.66 -3.96 7.42
C VAL A 72 1.33 -5.05 8.45
N ARG A 73 0.54 -6.03 8.01
CA ARG A 73 0.22 -7.24 8.79
C ARG A 73 1.10 -8.42 8.40
N HIS A 74 1.39 -8.54 7.12
CA HIS A 74 2.24 -9.59 6.60
C HIS A 74 2.99 -9.08 5.38
N TYR A 75 4.28 -9.41 5.31
CA TYR A 75 5.12 -9.13 4.15
C TYR A 75 5.71 -10.43 3.64
N LYS A 76 6.01 -10.46 2.35
CA LYS A 76 6.72 -11.57 1.73
C LYS A 76 8.17 -11.54 2.24
N LYS A 77 8.62 -12.65 2.83
CA LYS A 77 10.02 -12.85 3.21
C LYS A 77 10.91 -12.96 1.98
#